data_AF-A0A7W1CK48-F1
#
_entry.id   AF-A0A7W1CK48-F1
#
_cell.length_a   1.000
_cell.length_b   1.000
_cell.length_c   1.000
_cell.angle_alpha   90.00
_cell.angle_beta   90.00
_cell.angle_gamma   90.00
#
_symmetry.space_group_name_H-M   'P 1'
#
loop_
_entity.id
_entity.type
_entity.pdbx_description
1 polymer ?
#
loop_
_entity_poly.entity_id
_entity_poly.type
_entity_poly.pdbx_seq_one_letter_code
_entity_poly.pdbx_strand_id
1 'polypeptide(L)'
;MDALKIVDELQYKIKNPRGRWKDEDKRLVLYQNLLRAEETADKALSCADDLRILYGWLKNDILSLFGPSYADRQELLKFLIEQLLLREVLCKHKIEPVRKYLENHSDNLLEFVPIMEMYFNEIAREYEVPLSEVLSIYHLKSLPLSSKRRWQKHVNLRERLGEKFYG
;
A
#
# COMPACT_ATOMS: atom_id res chain seq x y z
N MET A 1 16.97 -7.83 -0.45
CA MET A 1 18.19 -6.97 -0.46
C MET A 1 19.33 -7.65 -1.20
N ASP A 2 19.31 -8.98 -1.39
CA ASP A 2 20.45 -9.72 -1.96
C ASP A 2 20.37 -10.02 -3.48
N ALA A 3 19.18 -10.17 -4.06
CA ALA A 3 19.04 -10.66 -5.45
C ALA A 3 19.65 -9.73 -6.51
N LEU A 4 19.40 -8.41 -6.43
CA LEU A 4 19.97 -7.43 -7.37
C LEU A 4 21.50 -7.34 -7.25
N LYS A 5 22.02 -7.44 -6.02
CA LYS A 5 23.46 -7.44 -5.79
C LYS A 5 24.13 -8.68 -6.39
N ILE A 6 23.47 -9.85 -6.31
CA ILE A 6 23.94 -11.09 -6.95
C ILE A 6 23.98 -10.93 -8.47
N VAL A 7 22.96 -10.31 -9.08
CA VAL A 7 22.95 -10.00 -10.52
C VAL A 7 24.15 -9.12 -10.88
N ASP A 8 24.36 -8.01 -10.17
CA ASP A 8 25.48 -7.09 -10.40
C ASP A 8 26.84 -7.80 -10.27
N GLU A 9 27.01 -8.66 -9.26
CA GLU A 9 28.23 -9.44 -9.05
C GLU A 9 28.48 -10.45 -10.18
N LEU A 10 27.44 -11.12 -10.68
CA LEU A 10 27.56 -12.08 -11.77
C LEU A 10 27.84 -11.38 -13.11
N GLN A 11 27.15 -10.27 -13.40
CA GLN A 11 27.41 -9.44 -14.57
C GLN A 11 28.85 -8.91 -14.56
N TYR A 12 29.35 -8.46 -13.40
CA TYR A 12 30.73 -8.02 -13.25
C TYR A 12 31.74 -9.15 -13.55
N LYS A 13 31.50 -10.37 -13.05
CA LYS A 13 32.35 -11.54 -13.29
C LYS A 13 32.36 -11.98 -14.75
N ILE A 14 31.23 -11.87 -15.46
CA ILE A 14 31.13 -12.17 -16.88
C ILE A 14 31.90 -11.14 -17.72
N LYS A 15 31.77 -9.86 -17.38
CA LYS A 15 32.48 -8.75 -18.06
C LYS A 15 33.98 -8.76 -17.80
N ASN A 16 34.41 -9.24 -16.62
CA ASN A 16 35.81 -9.27 -16.19
C ASN A 16 36.27 -10.70 -15.81
N PRO A 17 36.42 -11.62 -16.78
CA PRO A 17 36.76 -13.01 -16.49
C PRO A 17 38.19 -13.13 -15.95
N ARG A 18 38.33 -13.69 -14.73
CA ARG A 18 39.62 -13.93 -14.07
C ARG A 18 39.81 -15.40 -13.71
N GLY A 19 41.06 -15.87 -13.78
CA GLY A 19 41.44 -17.23 -13.38
C GLY A 19 40.60 -18.31 -14.08
N ARG A 20 40.01 -19.20 -13.28
CA ARG A 20 39.20 -20.33 -13.76
C ARG A 20 37.97 -19.94 -14.59
N TRP A 21 37.53 -18.67 -14.56
CA TRP A 21 36.35 -18.20 -15.28
C TRP A 21 36.62 -17.78 -16.73
N LYS A 22 37.84 -17.99 -17.23
CA LYS A 22 38.17 -17.88 -18.66
C LYS A 22 37.79 -19.13 -19.47
N ASP A 23 37.64 -20.26 -18.76
CA ASP A 23 37.21 -21.56 -19.25
C ASP A 23 35.75 -21.50 -19.73
N GLU A 24 35.49 -22.00 -20.93
CA GLU A 24 34.21 -21.86 -21.64
C GLU A 24 33.06 -22.57 -20.92
N ASP A 25 33.30 -23.77 -20.37
CA ASP A 25 32.31 -24.53 -19.62
C ASP A 25 31.90 -23.81 -18.33
N LYS A 26 32.88 -23.17 -17.67
CA LYS A 26 32.62 -22.39 -16.44
C LYS A 26 31.92 -21.06 -16.73
N ARG A 27 32.12 -20.48 -17.92
CA ARG A 27 31.37 -19.30 -18.35
C ARG A 27 29.92 -19.64 -18.62
N LEU A 28 29.64 -20.79 -19.24
CA LEU A 28 28.26 -21.26 -19.44
C LEU A 28 27.50 -21.37 -18.10
N VAL A 29 28.14 -21.91 -17.07
CA VAL A 29 27.56 -21.98 -15.71
C VAL A 29 27.30 -20.58 -15.13
N LEU A 30 28.21 -19.61 -15.35
CA LEU A 30 27.98 -18.23 -14.92
C LEU A 30 26.77 -17.58 -15.61
N TYR A 31 26.59 -17.81 -16.92
CA TYR A 31 25.42 -17.32 -17.65
C TYR A 31 24.12 -17.96 -17.15
N GLN A 32 24.11 -19.27 -16.89
CA GLN A 32 22.94 -19.94 -16.31
C GLN A 32 22.60 -19.41 -14.91
N ASN A 33 23.61 -19.15 -14.08
CA ASN A 33 23.41 -18.56 -12.76
C ASN A 33 22.92 -17.11 -12.85
N LEU A 34 23.41 -16.33 -13.83
CA LEU A 34 22.93 -14.98 -14.07
C LEU A 34 21.45 -14.99 -14.43
N LEU A 35 21.04 -15.85 -15.37
CA LEU A 35 19.64 -15.96 -15.79
C LEU A 35 18.71 -16.26 -14.59
N ARG A 36 19.08 -17.24 -13.75
CA ARG A 36 18.32 -17.56 -12.53
C ARG A 36 18.29 -16.41 -11.52
N ALA A 37 19.38 -15.67 -11.39
CA ALA A 37 19.46 -14.52 -10.49
C ALA A 37 18.58 -13.36 -10.99
N GLU A 38 18.55 -13.11 -12.31
CA GLU A 38 17.68 -12.13 -12.95
C GLU A 38 16.21 -12.48 -12.74
N GLU A 39 15.81 -13.74 -13.02
CA GLU A 39 14.43 -14.19 -12.75
C GLU A 39 14.04 -14.04 -11.27
N THR A 40 14.97 -14.28 -10.36
CA THR A 40 14.74 -14.11 -8.91
C THR A 40 14.62 -12.63 -8.53
N ALA A 41 15.43 -11.77 -9.14
CA ALA A 41 15.38 -10.33 -8.92
C ALA A 41 14.07 -9.73 -9.44
N ASP A 42 13.61 -10.14 -10.63
CA ASP A 42 12.35 -9.71 -11.22
C ASP A 42 11.15 -10.10 -10.35
N LYS A 43 11.12 -11.34 -9.85
CA LYS A 43 10.09 -11.79 -8.89
C LYS A 43 10.10 -10.98 -7.61
N ALA A 44 11.29 -10.63 -7.09
CA ALA A 44 11.43 -9.83 -5.89
C ALA A 44 10.97 -8.38 -6.10
N LEU A 45 11.25 -7.79 -7.26
CA LEU A 45 10.79 -6.45 -7.63
C LEU A 45 9.26 -6.42 -7.79
N SER A 46 8.70 -7.36 -8.54
CA SER A 46 7.24 -7.48 -8.69
C SER A 46 6.54 -7.67 -7.34
N CYS A 47 7.10 -8.50 -6.45
CA CYS A 47 6.59 -8.63 -5.08
C CYS A 47 6.63 -7.31 -4.30
N ALA A 48 7.72 -6.54 -4.43
CA ALA A 48 7.85 -5.25 -3.76
C ALA A 48 6.83 -4.23 -4.27
N ASP A 49 6.57 -4.21 -5.58
CA ASP A 49 5.55 -3.34 -6.19
C ASP A 49 4.14 -3.70 -5.70
N ASP A 50 3.82 -5.00 -5.67
CA ASP A 50 2.55 -5.48 -5.12
C ASP A 50 2.38 -5.08 -3.65
N LEU A 51 3.40 -5.29 -2.82
CA LEU A 51 3.36 -4.92 -1.41
C LEU A 51 3.20 -3.40 -1.24
N ARG A 52 3.76 -2.60 -2.15
CA ARG A 52 3.58 -1.14 -2.15
C ARG A 52 2.13 -0.76 -2.42
N ILE A 53 1.45 -1.46 -3.33
CA ILE A 53 0.03 -1.25 -3.63
C ILE A 53 -0.82 -1.65 -2.42
N LEU A 54 -0.60 -2.85 -1.86
CA LEU A 54 -1.33 -3.33 -0.68
C LEU A 54 -1.15 -2.40 0.52
N TYR A 55 0.07 -1.93 0.76
CA TYR A 55 0.34 -0.93 1.79
C TYR A 55 -0.40 0.39 1.53
N GLY A 56 -0.48 0.80 0.26
CA GLY A 56 -1.27 1.96 -0.17
C GLY A 56 -2.73 1.84 0.23
N TRP A 57 -3.36 0.68 -0.01
CA TRP A 57 -4.75 0.43 0.37
C TRP A 57 -4.94 0.35 1.89
N LEU A 58 -4.03 -0.33 2.59
CA LEU A 58 -4.05 -0.38 4.05
C LEU A 58 -4.04 1.02 4.66
N LYS A 59 -3.16 1.89 4.17
CA LYS A 59 -2.98 3.24 4.70
C LYS A 59 -4.10 4.20 4.30
N ASN A 60 -4.48 4.21 3.02
CA ASN A 60 -5.30 5.28 2.47
C ASN A 60 -6.80 4.94 2.42
N ASP A 61 -7.16 3.66 2.52
CA ASP A 61 -8.55 3.21 2.39
C ASP A 61 -9.02 2.51 3.68
N ILE A 62 -8.26 1.52 4.17
CA ILE A 62 -8.66 0.69 5.32
C ILE A 62 -8.48 1.44 6.64
N LEU A 63 -7.27 1.94 6.91
CA LEU A 63 -6.92 2.64 8.16
C LEU A 63 -7.06 4.17 8.05
N SER A 64 -7.60 4.68 6.95
CA SER A 64 -7.89 6.10 6.80
C SER A 64 -9.03 6.51 7.72
N LEU A 65 -8.98 7.75 8.21
CA LEU A 65 -10.05 8.36 8.99
C LEU A 65 -11.35 8.35 8.17
N PHE A 66 -11.48 9.17 7.14
CA PHE A 66 -12.62 9.07 6.22
C PHE A 66 -12.37 7.96 5.18
N GLY A 67 -13.43 7.26 4.76
CA GLY A 67 -13.28 6.12 3.86
C GLY A 67 -14.55 5.29 3.72
N PRO A 68 -14.42 4.03 3.24
CA PRO A 68 -15.50 3.06 3.15
C PRO A 68 -16.16 2.78 4.51
N SER A 69 -17.33 2.13 4.50
CA SER A 69 -18.02 1.76 5.73
C SER A 69 -17.19 0.79 6.59
N TYR A 70 -17.57 0.62 7.86
CA TYR A 70 -16.98 -0.44 8.70
C TYR A 70 -16.97 -1.82 8.03
N ALA A 71 -18.11 -2.22 7.46
CA ALA A 71 -18.25 -3.51 6.78
C ALA A 71 -17.31 -3.64 5.58
N ASP A 72 -17.27 -2.61 4.72
CA ASP A 72 -16.38 -2.61 3.55
C ASP A 72 -14.90 -2.68 3.98
N ARG A 73 -14.52 -1.99 5.06
CA ARG A 73 -13.15 -2.03 5.58
C ARG A 73 -12.78 -3.42 6.12
N GLN A 74 -13.70 -4.14 6.74
CA GLN A 74 -13.48 -5.52 7.16
C GLN A 74 -13.25 -6.43 5.95
N GLU A 75 -14.07 -6.28 4.90
CA GLU A 75 -13.89 -7.04 3.65
C GLU A 75 -12.55 -6.73 2.96
N LEU A 76 -12.18 -5.45 2.88
CA LEU A 76 -10.90 -5.01 2.33
C LEU A 76 -9.71 -5.52 3.15
N LEU A 77 -9.81 -5.53 4.48
CA LEU A 77 -8.76 -6.06 5.35
C LEU A 77 -8.59 -7.57 5.17
N LYS A 78 -9.70 -8.31 5.09
CA LYS A 78 -9.68 -9.75 4.79
C LYS A 78 -9.04 -10.01 3.43
N PHE A 79 -9.45 -9.28 2.40
CA PHE A 79 -8.84 -9.35 1.07
C PHE A 79 -7.33 -9.09 1.14
N LEU A 80 -6.90 -8.06 1.86
CA LEU A 80 -5.48 -7.73 2.01
C LEU A 80 -4.69 -8.87 2.68
N ILE A 81 -5.25 -9.48 3.72
CA ILE A 81 -4.64 -10.64 4.40
C ILE A 81 -4.49 -11.83 3.44
N GLU A 82 -5.51 -12.12 2.63
CA GLU A 82 -5.46 -13.16 1.60
C GLU A 82 -4.39 -12.85 0.55
N GLN A 83 -4.28 -11.60 0.10
CA GLN A 83 -3.25 -11.18 -0.85
C GLN A 83 -1.83 -11.28 -0.29
N LEU A 84 -1.64 -11.01 1.01
CA LEU A 84 -0.36 -11.22 1.68
C LEU A 84 -0.01 -12.71 1.76
N LEU A 85 -0.98 -13.57 2.07
CA LEU A 85 -0.78 -15.02 2.14
C LEU A 85 -0.23 -15.58 0.82
N LEU A 86 -0.83 -15.18 -0.32
CA LEU A 86 -0.39 -15.61 -1.65
C LEU A 86 1.06 -15.22 -1.96
N ARG A 87 1.58 -14.16 -1.32
CA ARG A 87 2.92 -13.62 -1.55
C ARG A 87 3.96 -14.15 -0.57
N GLU A 88 3.57 -14.88 0.47
CA GLU A 88 4.51 -15.49 1.41
C GLU A 88 5.50 -16.44 0.74
N VAL A 89 5.11 -17.09 -0.36
CA VAL A 89 6.01 -17.96 -1.14
C VAL A 89 7.25 -17.22 -1.64
N LEU A 90 7.17 -15.90 -1.83
CA LEU A 90 8.26 -15.06 -2.32
C LEU A 90 9.18 -14.58 -1.19
N CYS A 91 8.63 -14.30 0.00
CA CYS A 91 9.40 -13.78 1.13
C CYS A 91 8.76 -14.05 2.49
N LYS A 92 8.56 -15.34 2.82
CA LYS A 92 7.83 -15.78 4.03
C LYS A 92 8.27 -15.05 5.30
N HIS A 93 9.57 -15.01 5.58
CA HIS A 93 10.13 -14.40 6.79
C HIS A 93 9.85 -12.90 6.96
N LYS A 94 9.45 -12.18 5.90
CA LYS A 94 9.06 -10.77 5.96
C LYS A 94 7.55 -10.56 5.90
N ILE A 95 6.85 -11.39 5.14
CA ILE A 95 5.42 -11.21 4.86
C ILE A 95 4.58 -11.87 5.95
N GLU A 96 4.95 -13.08 6.38
CA GLU A 96 4.20 -13.85 7.39
C GLU A 96 4.00 -13.07 8.71
N PRO A 97 5.02 -12.40 9.28
CA PRO A 97 4.83 -11.65 10.52
C PRO A 97 3.79 -10.52 10.37
N VAL A 98 3.83 -9.80 9.25
CA VAL A 98 2.88 -8.71 8.97
C VAL A 98 1.48 -9.27 8.77
N ARG A 99 1.33 -10.33 7.98
CA ARG A 99 0.03 -10.97 7.74
C ARG A 99 -0.59 -11.48 9.05
N LYS A 100 0.17 -12.23 9.86
CA LYS A 100 -0.30 -12.74 11.15
C LYS A 100 -0.66 -11.61 12.11
N TYR A 101 0.10 -10.52 12.12
CA TYR A 101 -0.24 -9.36 12.94
C TYR A 101 -1.61 -8.79 12.53
N LEU A 102 -1.83 -8.56 11.23
CA LEU A 102 -3.10 -8.03 10.71
C LEU A 102 -4.28 -8.98 10.96
N GLU A 103 -4.07 -10.28 10.78
CA GLU A 103 -5.07 -11.32 11.03
C GLU A 103 -5.45 -11.39 12.52
N ASN A 104 -4.48 -11.38 13.42
CA ASN A 104 -4.73 -11.51 14.86
C ASN A 104 -5.34 -10.25 15.50
N HIS A 105 -5.24 -9.10 14.85
CA HIS A 105 -5.71 -7.82 15.37
C HIS A 105 -6.76 -7.19 14.46
N SER A 106 -7.40 -7.97 13.57
CA SER A 106 -8.32 -7.43 12.56
C SER A 106 -9.43 -6.58 13.17
N ASP A 107 -10.01 -7.07 14.27
CA ASP A 107 -11.11 -6.41 14.96
C ASP A 107 -10.59 -5.12 15.62
N ASN A 108 -9.52 -5.24 16.42
CA ASN A 108 -8.90 -4.12 17.14
C ASN A 108 -8.41 -3.00 16.21
N LEU A 109 -7.94 -3.32 15.00
CA LEU A 109 -7.46 -2.34 14.02
C LEU A 109 -8.56 -1.44 13.50
N LEU A 110 -9.81 -1.90 13.50
CA LEU A 110 -10.96 -1.19 12.94
C LEU A 110 -11.96 -0.71 14.00
N GLU A 111 -11.72 -0.96 15.29
CA GLU A 111 -12.57 -0.50 16.40
C GLU A 111 -12.80 1.02 16.42
N PHE A 112 -11.89 1.81 15.85
CA PHE A 112 -12.05 3.25 15.75
C PHE A 112 -13.16 3.67 14.78
N VAL A 113 -13.52 2.81 13.82
CA VAL A 113 -14.40 3.18 12.71
C VAL A 113 -15.84 3.43 13.17
N PRO A 114 -16.51 2.56 13.95
CA PRO A 114 -17.87 2.84 14.42
C PRO A 114 -17.95 4.11 15.26
N ILE A 115 -16.94 4.36 16.09
CA ILE A 115 -16.84 5.58 16.91
C ILE A 115 -16.76 6.81 16.00
N MET A 116 -15.94 6.76 14.96
CA MET A 116 -15.80 7.85 14.02
C MET A 116 -17.05 8.06 13.16
N GLU A 117 -17.68 7.00 12.69
CA GLU A 117 -18.96 7.07 11.96
C GLU A 117 -20.05 7.71 12.82
N MET A 118 -20.10 7.40 14.12
CA MET A 118 -20.99 8.06 15.08
C MET A 118 -20.72 9.57 15.14
N TYR A 119 -19.46 10.00 15.30
CA TYR A 119 -19.11 11.42 15.33
C TYR A 119 -19.46 12.14 14.03
N PHE A 120 -19.22 11.54 12.87
CA PHE A 120 -19.61 12.16 11.60
C PHE A 120 -21.12 12.30 11.45
N ASN A 121 -21.89 11.32 11.95
CA ASN A 121 -23.35 11.41 11.99
C ASN A 121 -23.85 12.46 13.00
N GLU A 122 -23.15 12.69 14.11
CA GLU A 122 -23.45 13.78 15.04
C GLU A 122 -23.22 15.14 14.40
N ILE A 123 -22.07 15.35 13.76
CA ILE A 123 -21.75 16.59 13.03
C ILE A 123 -22.79 16.83 11.92
N ALA A 124 -23.12 15.80 11.15
CA ALA A 124 -24.12 15.89 10.08
C ALA A 124 -25.49 16.34 10.63
N ARG A 125 -25.90 15.82 11.79
CA ARG A 125 -27.15 16.21 12.46
C ARG A 125 -27.10 17.62 13.03
N GLU A 126 -26.03 17.97 13.73
CA GLU A 126 -25.83 19.30 14.34
C GLU A 126 -25.90 20.41 13.29
N TYR A 127 -25.26 20.20 12.15
CA TYR A 127 -25.22 21.18 11.07
C TYR A 127 -26.35 21.02 10.05
N GLU A 128 -27.25 20.04 10.22
CA GLU A 128 -28.33 19.73 9.26
C GLU A 128 -27.81 19.59 7.82
N VAL A 129 -26.76 18.79 7.62
CA VAL A 129 -26.16 18.53 6.31
C VAL A 129 -26.08 17.02 6.05
N PRO A 130 -26.11 16.58 4.78
CA PRO A 130 -25.84 15.18 4.46
C PRO A 130 -24.47 14.71 4.98
N LEU A 131 -24.38 13.47 5.47
CA LEU A 131 -23.13 12.85 5.90
C LEU A 131 -22.04 12.92 4.81
N SER A 132 -22.43 12.81 3.54
CA SER A 132 -21.52 12.93 2.39
C SER A 132 -20.80 14.28 2.31
N GLU A 133 -21.39 15.36 2.82
CA GLU A 133 -20.76 16.68 2.89
C GLU A 133 -19.70 16.75 3.99
N VAL A 134 -20.02 16.20 5.17
CA VAL A 134 -19.07 16.09 6.29
C VAL A 134 -17.83 15.30 5.82
N LEU A 135 -18.05 14.13 5.22
CA LEU A 135 -16.97 13.31 4.66
C LEU A 135 -16.18 14.06 3.57
N SER A 136 -16.84 14.89 2.76
CA SER A 136 -16.19 15.69 1.73
C SER A 136 -15.28 16.78 2.31
N ILE A 137 -15.65 17.38 3.46
CA ILE A 137 -14.78 18.32 4.20
C ILE A 137 -13.54 17.61 4.73
N TYR A 138 -13.69 16.44 5.37
CA TYR A 138 -12.53 15.69 5.88
C TYR A 138 -11.62 15.23 4.74
N HIS A 139 -12.21 14.77 3.64
CA HIS A 139 -11.45 14.46 2.43
C HIS A 139 -10.72 15.69 1.87
N LEU A 140 -11.37 16.87 1.83
CA LEU A 140 -10.72 18.11 1.44
C LEU A 140 -9.51 18.42 2.33
N LYS A 141 -9.65 18.29 3.66
CA LYS A 141 -8.58 18.54 4.63
C LYS A 141 -7.36 17.64 4.39
N SER A 142 -7.56 16.40 3.94
CA SER A 142 -6.48 15.45 3.62
C SER A 142 -5.65 15.79 2.38
N LEU A 143 -6.16 16.61 1.47
CA LEU A 143 -5.45 16.93 0.23
C LEU A 143 -4.30 17.92 0.48
N PRO A 144 -3.16 17.80 -0.21
CA PRO A 144 -2.08 18.78 -0.08
C PRO A 144 -2.51 20.21 -0.44
N LEU A 145 -1.97 21.22 0.26
CA LEU A 145 -2.25 22.63 -0.04
C LEU A 145 -1.82 23.06 -1.45
N SER A 146 -0.80 22.41 -2.00
CA SER A 146 -0.33 22.61 -3.38
C SER A 146 -1.24 22.00 -4.44
N SER A 147 -2.26 21.22 -4.06
CA SER A 147 -3.12 20.51 -5.00
C SER A 147 -4.18 21.44 -5.61
N LYS A 148 -4.17 21.60 -6.94
CA LYS A 148 -5.24 22.29 -7.67
C LYS A 148 -6.62 21.67 -7.40
N ARG A 149 -6.68 20.34 -7.28
CA ARG A 149 -7.92 19.60 -6.96
C ARG A 149 -8.49 19.99 -5.60
N ARG A 150 -7.63 20.28 -4.61
CA ARG A 150 -8.06 20.76 -3.29
C ARG A 150 -8.83 22.07 -3.44
N TRP A 151 -8.27 23.05 -4.12
CA TRP A 151 -8.89 24.37 -4.27
C TRP A 151 -10.21 24.30 -5.04
N GLN A 152 -10.30 23.46 -6.08
CA GLN A 152 -11.56 23.22 -6.78
C GLN A 152 -12.64 22.64 -5.85
N LYS A 153 -12.29 21.60 -5.06
CA LYS A 153 -13.21 21.03 -4.07
C LYS A 153 -13.59 22.02 -2.98
N HIS A 154 -12.65 22.85 -2.53
CA HIS A 154 -12.89 23.88 -1.53
C HIS A 154 -13.94 24.89 -1.99
N VAL A 155 -13.83 25.41 -3.21
CA VAL A 155 -14.81 26.36 -3.76
C VAL A 155 -16.20 25.72 -3.84
N ASN A 156 -16.29 24.50 -4.39
CA ASN A 156 -17.57 23.80 -4.53
C ASN A 156 -18.25 23.53 -3.17
N LEU A 157 -17.49 23.08 -2.18
CA LEU A 157 -18.03 22.80 -0.84
C LEU A 157 -18.44 24.09 -0.14
N ARG A 158 -17.68 25.18 -0.28
CA ARG A 158 -18.03 26.49 0.26
C ARG A 158 -19.34 27.02 -0.34
N GLU A 159 -19.51 26.90 -1.66
CA GLU A 159 -20.74 27.33 -2.34
C GLU A 159 -21.97 26.54 -1.89
N ARG A 160 -21.82 25.23 -1.64
CA ARG A 160 -22.92 24.36 -1.20
C ARG A 160 -23.28 24.55 0.27
N LEU A 161 -22.28 24.71 1.13
CA LEU A 161 -22.47 24.70 2.59
C LEU A 161 -22.60 26.11 3.18
N GLY A 162 -22.18 27.15 2.45
CA GLY A 162 -22.27 28.54 2.92
C GLY A 162 -21.54 28.73 4.26
N GLU A 163 -22.21 29.35 5.22
CA GLU A 163 -21.67 29.58 6.57
C GLU A 163 -21.31 28.28 7.31
N LYS A 164 -22.02 27.17 7.03
CA LYS A 164 -21.77 25.86 7.64
C LYS A 164 -20.40 25.28 7.24
N PHE A 165 -19.75 25.82 6.22
CA PHE A 165 -18.40 25.42 5.81
C PHE A 165 -17.32 25.81 6.85
N TYR A 166 -17.58 26.84 7.66
CA TYR A 166 -16.62 27.40 8.60
C TYR A 166 -16.82 26.96 10.05
N GLY A 167 -17.93 26.28 10.34
CA GLY A 167 -18.23 25.69 11.64
C GLY A 167 -17.38 24.47 11.97
#